data_AF-A0A2M7H405-F1
#
_entry.id   AF-A0A2M7H405-F1
#
_cell.length_a   1.000
_cell.length_b   1.000
_cell.length_c   1.000
_cell.angle_alpha   90.00
_cell.angle_beta   90.00
_cell.angle_gamma   90.00
#
_symmetry.space_group_name_H-M   'P 1'
#
loop_
_entity.id
_entity.type
_entity.pdbx_description
1 polymer ?
#
loop_
_entity_poly.entity_id
_entity_poly.type
_entity_poly.pdbx_seq_one_letter_code
_entity_poly.pdbx_strand_id
1 'polypeptide(L)'
;MKQQTVPTSPQSEDRQKHLAAKELRKTTSPHIIFGVVVTTLLMGSLAGFLGFVIASNIPETWPVLGKLNVVSWLAQERQDLLLSVKNPGRSVVQQAPQVINQIVTVYNGEPTLDNDVSRIGNAAVLTSDGWLTMPTGVLEVSLGAVGEDEAVVEPLVFVLSDGQVVTDIDERIDDTFSGMSYIKIAADTLSPVVFTSDQLLTVGQTVSVIEKDIGSYAVYRHQVAGELNRQLGLRSTDKLEQVMVLDTGAESRTVGSPVFTTSGEFAGVMLADGVVLDSSLIEGALSSLISTQSIGRSNLNISYTNIARLTEVEKQRHNLPESGIYIAEVSGETESDLQAGDVILSINSAFIKENDDLGVVMHSQAIGSTIYFLVLRDSVEKSVELKLTGV
;
A
#
# COMPACT_ATOMS: atom_id res chain seq x y z
N MET A 1 -35.06 -86.53 -36.93
CA MET A 1 -35.83 -86.12 -35.72
C MET A 1 -34.91 -85.41 -34.72
N LYS A 2 -34.91 -84.08 -34.77
CA LYS A 2 -34.81 -83.15 -33.63
C LYS A 2 -35.76 -82.02 -34.04
N GLN A 3 -36.82 -81.80 -33.27
CA GLN A 3 -37.88 -80.86 -33.61
C GLN A 3 -37.32 -79.43 -33.61
N GLN A 4 -37.44 -78.74 -34.75
CA GLN A 4 -37.28 -77.29 -34.84
C GLN A 4 -38.53 -76.66 -34.23
N THR A 5 -38.38 -76.02 -33.06
CA THR A 5 -39.40 -75.16 -32.49
C THR A 5 -39.48 -73.90 -33.34
N VAL A 6 -40.57 -73.73 -34.08
CA VAL A 6 -40.89 -72.46 -34.76
C VAL A 6 -41.41 -71.48 -33.69
N PRO A 7 -40.84 -70.26 -33.59
CA PRO A 7 -41.24 -69.29 -32.58
C PRO A 7 -42.67 -68.77 -32.85
N THR A 8 -43.56 -68.89 -31.87
CA THR A 8 -44.97 -68.46 -31.96
C THR A 8 -45.24 -67.08 -31.36
N SER A 9 -44.20 -66.28 -31.10
CA SER A 9 -44.35 -64.91 -30.60
C SER A 9 -43.11 -64.05 -30.90
N PRO A 10 -43.27 -62.77 -31.27
CA PRO A 10 -42.17 -61.82 -31.49
C PRO A 10 -41.20 -61.72 -30.30
N GLN A 11 -41.70 -61.95 -29.08
CA GLN A 11 -40.89 -61.88 -27.86
C GLN A 11 -39.79 -62.95 -27.78
N SER A 12 -39.88 -64.03 -28.57
CA SER A 12 -38.91 -65.13 -28.52
C SER A 12 -37.66 -64.89 -29.37
N GLU A 13 -37.77 -64.13 -30.47
CA GLU A 13 -36.62 -63.68 -31.26
C GLU A 13 -35.79 -62.63 -30.51
N ASP A 14 -36.46 -61.66 -29.89
CA ASP A 14 -35.79 -60.63 -29.09
C ASP A 14 -35.05 -61.25 -27.90
N ARG A 15 -35.61 -62.29 -27.29
CA ARG A 15 -34.95 -63.01 -26.20
C ARG A 15 -33.67 -63.70 -26.66
N GLN A 16 -33.64 -64.27 -27.86
CA GLN A 16 -32.43 -64.89 -28.41
C GLN A 16 -31.39 -63.84 -28.84
N LYS A 17 -31.79 -62.71 -29.42
CA LYS A 17 -30.90 -61.56 -29.71
C LYS A 17 -30.31 -60.97 -28.44
N HIS A 18 -31.10 -60.84 -27.38
CA HIS A 18 -30.62 -60.38 -26.08
C HIS A 18 -29.61 -61.35 -25.44
N LEU A 19 -29.79 -62.66 -25.60
CA LEU A 19 -28.85 -63.67 -25.10
C LEU A 19 -27.53 -63.64 -25.89
N ALA A 20 -27.58 -63.51 -27.22
CA ALA A 20 -26.38 -63.36 -28.05
C ALA A 20 -25.62 -62.05 -27.77
N ALA A 21 -26.34 -60.93 -27.55
CA ALA A 21 -25.74 -59.66 -27.17
C ALA A 21 -25.13 -59.67 -25.75
N LYS A 22 -25.64 -60.52 -24.85
CA LYS A 22 -25.12 -60.69 -23.49
C LYS A 22 -23.83 -61.51 -23.45
N GLU A 23 -23.66 -62.47 -24.37
CA GLU A 23 -22.41 -63.22 -24.56
C GLU A 23 -21.28 -62.31 -25.10
N LEU A 24 -21.59 -61.40 -26.03
CA LEU A 24 -20.64 -60.44 -26.61
C LEU A 24 -20.14 -59.36 -25.63
N ARG A 25 -20.87 -59.07 -24.55
CA ARG A 25 -20.51 -58.05 -23.54
C ARG A 25 -19.56 -58.53 -22.45
N LYS A 26 -19.04 -59.76 -22.53
CA LYS A 26 -18.36 -60.44 -21.43
C LYS A 26 -16.82 -60.42 -21.50
N THR A 27 -16.20 -59.43 -22.15
CA THR A 27 -14.73 -59.43 -22.37
C THR A 27 -13.96 -58.21 -21.87
N THR A 28 -14.52 -57.37 -21.00
CA THR A 28 -13.67 -56.40 -20.27
C THR A 28 -14.15 -56.23 -18.84
N SER A 29 -13.44 -56.89 -17.93
CA SER A 29 -13.69 -56.82 -16.49
C SER A 29 -13.47 -55.37 -15.99
N PRO A 30 -14.39 -54.79 -15.21
CA PRO A 30 -14.23 -53.44 -14.65
C PRO A 30 -12.98 -53.29 -13.79
N HIS A 31 -12.46 -54.39 -13.22
CA HIS A 31 -11.19 -54.39 -12.49
C HIS A 31 -9.97 -54.14 -13.38
N ILE A 32 -10.02 -54.52 -14.67
CA ILE A 32 -8.93 -54.26 -15.62
C ILE A 32 -8.89 -52.77 -15.96
N ILE A 33 -10.05 -52.16 -16.21
CA ILE A 33 -10.15 -50.71 -16.49
C ILE A 33 -9.68 -49.90 -15.28
N PHE A 34 -10.12 -50.28 -14.07
CA PHE A 34 -9.67 -49.63 -12.84
C PHE A 34 -8.16 -49.79 -12.63
N GLY A 35 -7.60 -50.98 -12.89
CA GLY A 35 -6.16 -51.22 -12.81
C GLY A 35 -5.36 -50.37 -13.78
N VAL A 36 -5.84 -50.19 -15.02
CA VAL A 36 -5.19 -49.34 -16.03
C VAL A 36 -5.22 -47.87 -15.59
N VAL A 37 -6.34 -47.38 -15.06
CA VAL A 37 -6.47 -46.00 -14.56
C VAL A 37 -5.54 -45.73 -13.38
N VAL A 38 -5.46 -46.65 -12.41
CA VAL A 38 -4.55 -46.50 -11.26
C VAL A 38 -3.10 -46.54 -11.72
N THR A 39 -2.75 -47.43 -12.65
CA THR A 39 -1.37 -47.53 -13.17
C THR A 39 -0.97 -46.27 -13.96
N THR A 40 -1.88 -45.70 -14.75
CA THR A 40 -1.61 -44.45 -15.47
C THR A 40 -1.48 -43.26 -14.52
N LEU A 41 -2.29 -43.20 -13.46
CA LEU A 41 -2.16 -42.16 -12.43
C LEU A 41 -0.81 -42.25 -11.68
N LEU A 42 -0.40 -43.46 -11.31
CA LEU A 42 0.87 -43.71 -10.64
C LEU A 42 2.06 -43.37 -11.54
N MET A 43 2.03 -43.79 -12.81
CA MET A 43 3.09 -43.46 -13.76
C MET A 43 3.14 -41.96 -14.08
N GLY A 44 2.00 -41.29 -14.20
CA GLY A 44 1.93 -39.84 -14.40
C GLY A 44 2.52 -39.08 -13.21
N SER A 45 2.20 -39.49 -11.99
CA SER A 45 2.75 -38.89 -10.77
C SER A 45 4.26 -39.11 -10.66
N LEU A 46 4.73 -40.32 -10.97
CA LEU A 46 6.16 -40.65 -10.95
C LEU A 46 6.94 -39.87 -12.01
N ALA A 47 6.39 -39.73 -13.22
CA ALA A 47 6.98 -38.93 -14.30
C ALA A 47 7.03 -37.44 -13.93
N GLY A 48 5.98 -36.90 -13.31
CA GLY A 48 5.96 -35.52 -12.81
C GLY A 48 7.01 -35.28 -11.72
N PHE A 49 7.14 -36.21 -10.78
CA PHE A 49 8.16 -36.14 -9.72
C PHE A 49 9.59 -36.22 -10.28
N LEU A 50 9.85 -37.14 -11.21
CA LEU A 50 11.15 -37.25 -11.88
C LEU A 50 11.48 -36.00 -12.70
N GLY A 51 10.49 -35.45 -13.42
CA GLY A 51 10.63 -34.18 -14.13
C GLY A 51 10.98 -33.02 -13.20
N PHE A 52 10.35 -32.95 -12.04
CA PHE A 52 10.64 -31.94 -11.01
C PHE A 52 12.07 -32.09 -10.45
N VAL A 53 12.49 -33.30 -10.08
CA VAL A 53 13.85 -33.56 -9.56
C VAL A 53 14.92 -33.22 -10.60
N ILE A 54 14.67 -33.53 -11.88
CA ILE A 54 15.58 -33.15 -12.96
C ILE A 54 15.63 -31.63 -13.09
N ALA A 55 14.48 -30.97 -13.17
CA ALA A 55 14.39 -29.51 -13.31
C ALA A 55 15.03 -28.75 -12.13
N SER A 56 14.93 -29.27 -10.91
CA SER A 56 15.50 -28.63 -9.72
C SER A 56 17.02 -28.78 -9.59
N ASN A 57 17.65 -29.62 -10.40
CA ASN A 57 19.10 -29.90 -10.35
C ASN A 57 19.83 -29.49 -11.65
N ILE A 58 19.19 -28.74 -12.54
CA ILE A 58 19.84 -28.23 -13.76
C ILE A 58 20.79 -27.09 -13.38
N PRO A 59 22.10 -27.17 -13.72
CA PRO A 59 23.03 -26.08 -13.48
C PRO A 59 22.66 -24.83 -14.29
N GLU A 60 22.81 -23.65 -13.69
CA GLU A 60 22.51 -22.33 -14.31
C GLU A 60 23.29 -22.07 -15.61
N THR A 61 24.38 -22.81 -15.85
CA THR A 61 25.23 -22.70 -17.04
C THR A 61 24.66 -23.36 -18.29
N TRP A 62 23.52 -24.06 -18.21
CA TRP A 62 22.91 -24.71 -19.37
C TRP A 62 22.17 -23.69 -20.27
N PRO A 63 22.50 -23.60 -21.57
CA PRO A 63 22.12 -22.48 -22.45
C PRO A 63 20.62 -22.25 -22.72
N VAL A 64 19.74 -23.19 -22.35
CA VAL A 64 18.28 -23.10 -22.59
C VAL A 64 17.49 -23.31 -21.31
N LEU A 65 17.84 -24.35 -20.54
CA LEU A 65 17.09 -24.74 -19.33
C LEU A 65 17.62 -24.08 -18.04
N GLY A 66 18.87 -23.58 -18.02
CA GLY A 66 19.42 -22.89 -16.83
C GLY A 66 18.75 -21.57 -16.49
N LYS A 67 18.06 -20.95 -17.47
CA LYS A 67 17.23 -19.75 -17.26
C LYS A 67 15.82 -20.05 -16.76
N LEU A 68 15.38 -21.31 -16.85
CA LEU A 68 14.11 -21.78 -16.31
C LEU A 68 14.34 -22.21 -14.86
N ASN A 69 14.46 -21.25 -13.95
CA ASN A 69 14.51 -21.55 -12.52
C ASN A 69 13.09 -21.88 -12.04
N VAL A 70 12.67 -23.12 -12.28
CA VAL A 70 11.34 -23.67 -11.96
C VAL A 70 11.03 -23.52 -10.46
N VAL A 71 12.04 -23.54 -9.60
CA VAL A 71 11.88 -23.32 -8.15
C VAL A 71 11.53 -21.87 -7.87
N SER A 72 12.21 -20.89 -8.50
CA SER A 72 11.85 -19.46 -8.38
C SER A 72 10.48 -19.15 -8.98
N TRP A 73 10.14 -19.77 -10.13
CA TRP A 73 8.85 -19.59 -10.79
C TRP A 73 7.70 -20.20 -9.96
N LEU A 74 7.86 -21.41 -9.44
CA LEU A 74 6.87 -22.03 -8.53
C LEU A 74 6.81 -21.36 -7.16
N ALA A 75 7.90 -20.75 -6.67
CA ALA A 75 7.90 -19.96 -5.44
C ALA A 75 7.14 -18.65 -5.64
N GLN A 76 7.32 -17.99 -6.78
CA GLN A 76 6.61 -16.77 -7.16
C GLN A 76 5.10 -17.05 -7.36
N GLU A 77 4.74 -18.11 -8.08
CA GLU A 77 3.34 -18.51 -8.26
C GLU A 77 2.68 -18.97 -6.94
N ARG A 78 3.43 -19.60 -6.02
CA ARG A 78 2.93 -19.91 -4.67
C ARG A 78 2.79 -18.68 -3.79
N GLN A 79 3.67 -17.68 -3.91
CA GLN A 79 3.50 -16.39 -3.22
C GLN A 79 2.24 -15.70 -3.74
N ASP A 80 2.05 -15.63 -5.06
CA ASP A 80 0.90 -14.98 -5.68
C ASP A 80 -0.43 -15.72 -5.38
N LEU A 81 -0.44 -17.06 -5.35
CA LEU A 81 -1.64 -17.86 -5.06
C LEU A 81 -1.94 -18.05 -3.57
N LEU A 82 -0.93 -18.04 -2.68
CA LEU A 82 -1.16 -18.13 -1.22
C LEU A 82 -1.50 -16.77 -0.60
N LEU A 83 -1.14 -15.65 -1.23
CA LEU A 83 -1.53 -14.31 -0.80
C LEU A 83 -2.93 -13.89 -1.30
N SER A 84 -3.45 -14.50 -2.38
CA SER A 84 -4.77 -14.16 -2.93
C SER A 84 -5.96 -14.85 -2.24
N VAL A 85 -5.80 -15.98 -1.53
CA VAL A 85 -6.95 -16.81 -1.06
C VAL A 85 -6.99 -17.08 0.45
N LYS A 86 -6.11 -16.49 1.28
CA LYS A 86 -6.10 -16.76 2.73
C LYS A 86 -6.17 -15.53 3.62
N ASN A 87 -7.22 -14.73 3.45
CA ASN A 87 -7.80 -13.96 4.55
C ASN A 87 -9.26 -13.57 4.21
N PRO A 88 -10.28 -14.30 4.70
CA PRO A 88 -11.62 -13.73 4.85
C PRO A 88 -11.61 -12.76 6.05
N GLY A 89 -10.63 -11.86 6.11
CA GLY A 89 -10.64 -10.73 7.01
C GLY A 89 -11.79 -9.83 6.58
N ARG A 90 -12.64 -9.43 7.53
CA ARG A 90 -13.73 -8.49 7.27
C ARG A 90 -13.17 -7.24 6.58
N SER A 91 -13.88 -6.73 5.57
CA SER A 91 -13.51 -5.45 4.93
C SER A 91 -13.44 -4.36 6.00
N VAL A 92 -12.54 -3.37 5.85
CA VAL A 92 -12.45 -2.25 6.79
C VAL A 92 -13.82 -1.58 6.97
N VAL A 93 -14.63 -1.50 5.92
CA VAL A 93 -15.99 -0.93 5.95
C VAL A 93 -16.97 -1.77 6.79
N GLN A 94 -16.73 -3.08 6.95
CA GLN A 94 -17.55 -3.92 7.84
C GLN A 94 -17.16 -3.75 9.31
N GLN A 95 -15.91 -3.39 9.58
CA GLN A 95 -15.38 -3.23 10.94
C GLN A 95 -15.54 -1.79 11.44
N ALA A 96 -15.33 -0.84 10.55
CA ALA A 96 -15.33 0.59 10.77
C ALA A 96 -16.14 1.27 9.65
N PRO A 97 -17.48 1.13 9.61
CA PRO A 97 -18.32 1.69 8.55
C PRO A 97 -18.22 3.22 8.43
N GLN A 98 -17.82 3.90 9.51
CA GLN A 98 -17.64 5.35 9.54
C GLN A 98 -16.58 5.87 8.57
N VAL A 99 -15.62 5.03 8.14
CA VAL A 99 -14.54 5.46 7.22
C VAL A 99 -15.08 6.01 5.89
N ILE A 100 -16.25 5.53 5.44
CA ILE A 100 -16.89 6.04 4.22
C ILE A 100 -17.34 7.50 4.37
N ASN A 101 -17.68 7.92 5.58
CA ASN A 101 -18.10 9.31 5.87
C ASN A 101 -16.91 10.25 6.07
N GLN A 102 -15.69 9.72 6.14
CA GLN A 102 -14.45 10.48 6.27
C GLN A 102 -13.82 10.83 4.92
N ILE A 103 -14.51 10.52 3.82
CA ILE A 103 -14.05 10.70 2.44
C ILE A 103 -15.02 11.58 1.69
N VAL A 104 -14.49 12.66 1.12
CA VAL A 104 -15.18 13.57 0.20
C VAL A 104 -14.70 13.25 -1.22
N THR A 105 -15.62 13.27 -2.18
CA THR A 105 -15.27 13.11 -3.59
C THR A 105 -15.21 14.48 -4.25
N VAL A 106 -14.16 14.72 -5.02
CA VAL A 106 -13.88 16.01 -5.65
C VAL A 106 -14.02 15.87 -7.17
N TYR A 107 -14.72 16.83 -7.78
CA TYR A 107 -14.98 16.90 -9.21
C TYR A 107 -14.55 18.24 -9.79
N ASN A 108 -14.28 18.24 -11.08
CA ASN A 108 -14.11 19.42 -11.90
C ASN A 108 -15.48 19.73 -12.53
N GLY A 109 -16.16 20.78 -12.07
CA GLY A 109 -17.52 21.07 -12.49
C GLY A 109 -18.59 20.18 -11.85
N GLU A 110 -19.85 20.41 -12.23
CA GLU A 110 -21.00 19.73 -11.62
C GLU A 110 -21.02 18.24 -11.97
N PRO A 111 -21.09 17.33 -10.98
CA PRO A 111 -21.13 15.91 -11.24
C PRO A 111 -22.48 15.50 -11.82
N THR A 112 -22.46 14.60 -12.82
CA THR A 112 -23.67 13.92 -13.31
C THR A 112 -23.44 12.41 -13.27
N LEU A 113 -24.51 11.63 -13.14
CA LEU A 113 -24.45 10.15 -13.05
C LEU A 113 -23.77 9.50 -14.27
N ASP A 114 -23.73 10.18 -15.41
CA ASP A 114 -23.11 9.71 -16.66
C ASP A 114 -21.70 10.29 -16.91
N ASN A 115 -21.23 11.27 -16.12
CA ASN A 115 -19.99 12.02 -16.39
C ASN A 115 -18.87 11.76 -15.37
N ASP A 116 -18.48 10.49 -15.25
CA ASP A 116 -17.34 9.99 -14.47
C ASP A 116 -15.97 10.61 -14.91
N VAL A 117 -15.96 11.27 -16.08
CA VAL A 117 -14.80 11.96 -16.66
C VAL A 117 -14.43 13.23 -15.85
N SER A 118 -15.39 13.82 -15.13
CA SER A 118 -15.17 15.03 -14.32
C SER A 118 -14.53 14.76 -12.95
N ARG A 119 -14.50 13.49 -12.50
CA ARG A 119 -13.98 13.16 -11.15
C ARG A 119 -12.46 13.37 -11.09
N ILE A 120 -12.06 14.22 -10.16
CA ILE A 120 -10.68 14.59 -9.87
C ILE A 120 -10.05 13.56 -8.93
N GLY A 121 -10.74 13.21 -7.84
CA GLY A 121 -10.21 12.26 -6.85
C GLY A 121 -10.97 12.31 -5.54
N ASN A 122 -10.31 11.85 -4.48
CA ASN A 122 -10.84 11.84 -3.12
C ASN A 122 -10.03 12.78 -2.22
N ALA A 123 -10.71 13.30 -1.20
CA ALA A 123 -10.10 14.07 -0.13
C ALA A 123 -10.47 13.44 1.23
N ALA A 124 -9.51 13.40 2.15
CA ALA A 124 -9.75 12.98 3.52
C ALA A 124 -10.30 14.16 4.34
N VAL A 125 -11.31 13.90 5.18
CA VAL A 125 -11.85 14.89 6.12
C VAL A 125 -10.94 14.97 7.35
N LEU A 126 -10.29 16.11 7.57
CA LEU A 126 -9.37 16.32 8.68
C LEU A 126 -10.03 16.88 9.94
N THR A 127 -11.09 17.69 9.78
CA THR A 127 -11.79 18.35 10.90
C THR A 127 -13.29 18.40 10.65
N SER A 128 -14.08 18.52 11.73
CA SER A 128 -15.53 18.51 11.65
C SER A 128 -16.09 19.79 11.02
N ASP A 129 -15.31 20.88 11.11
CA ASP A 129 -15.67 22.20 10.62
C ASP A 129 -15.21 22.44 9.17
N GLY A 130 -14.66 21.44 8.46
CA GLY A 130 -14.51 21.53 7.00
C GLY A 130 -13.09 21.60 6.45
N TRP A 131 -12.03 21.30 7.23
CA TRP A 131 -10.71 21.07 6.63
C TRP A 131 -10.65 19.70 5.97
N LEU A 132 -10.24 19.68 4.71
CA LEU A 132 -10.00 18.51 3.88
C LEU A 132 -8.55 18.47 3.42
N THR A 133 -8.04 17.29 3.06
CA THR A 133 -6.73 17.18 2.39
C THR A 133 -6.73 16.21 1.23
N MET A 134 -5.95 16.55 0.20
CA MET A 134 -5.69 15.73 -0.99
C MET A 134 -4.37 16.13 -1.64
N PRO A 135 -3.77 15.30 -2.51
CA PRO A 135 -2.53 15.64 -3.20
C PRO A 135 -2.68 16.86 -4.11
N THR A 136 -1.75 17.80 -4.05
CA THR A 136 -1.77 19.04 -4.84
C THR A 136 -1.72 18.75 -6.34
N GLY A 137 -0.92 17.75 -6.77
CA GLY A 137 -0.80 17.38 -8.18
C GLY A 137 -2.12 16.94 -8.82
N VAL A 138 -3.04 16.37 -8.05
CA VAL A 138 -4.38 15.96 -8.53
C VAL A 138 -5.24 17.19 -8.85
N LEU A 139 -5.10 18.27 -8.07
CA LEU A 139 -5.78 19.54 -8.31
C LEU A 139 -5.18 20.27 -9.52
N GLU A 140 -3.85 20.30 -9.64
CA GLU A 140 -3.16 20.99 -10.75
C GLU A 140 -3.43 20.37 -12.12
N VAL A 141 -3.46 19.04 -12.22
CA VAL A 141 -3.82 18.34 -13.46
C VAL A 141 -5.24 18.71 -13.92
N SER A 142 -6.13 19.00 -12.97
CA SER A 142 -7.52 19.38 -13.24
C SER A 142 -7.70 20.85 -13.60
N LEU A 143 -6.76 21.71 -13.19
CA LEU A 143 -6.75 23.14 -13.50
C LEU A 143 -5.98 23.47 -14.80
N GLY A 144 -5.37 22.45 -15.43
CA GLY A 144 -4.68 22.55 -16.71
C GLY A 144 -3.19 22.85 -16.58
N ALA A 145 -2.37 21.99 -17.19
CA ALA A 145 -1.07 22.42 -17.69
C ALA A 145 -1.29 23.66 -18.57
N VAL A 146 -0.78 24.80 -18.13
CA VAL A 146 -0.93 26.10 -18.79
C VAL A 146 -0.23 26.05 -20.15
N GLY A 147 -0.94 25.56 -21.16
CA GLY A 147 -0.76 25.94 -22.56
C GLY A 147 -1.52 27.24 -22.79
N GLU A 148 -0.94 28.13 -23.60
CA GLU A 148 -1.26 29.56 -23.76
C GLU A 148 -2.67 29.93 -24.25
N ASP A 149 -3.67 29.04 -24.21
CA ASP A 149 -5.06 29.37 -24.54
C ASP A 149 -5.93 29.39 -23.27
N GLU A 150 -6.77 30.43 -23.14
CA GLU A 150 -7.73 30.66 -22.05
C GLU A 150 -8.71 29.47 -21.88
N ALA A 151 -8.26 28.40 -21.23
CA ALA A 151 -9.15 27.33 -20.80
C ALA A 151 -10.02 27.83 -19.66
N VAL A 152 -11.35 27.70 -19.83
CA VAL A 152 -12.32 27.95 -18.76
C VAL A 152 -12.05 26.94 -17.66
N VAL A 153 -11.47 27.40 -16.55
CA VAL A 153 -11.26 26.58 -15.36
C VAL A 153 -12.60 26.34 -14.71
N GLU A 154 -13.09 25.10 -14.76
CA GLU A 154 -14.32 24.72 -14.06
C GLU A 154 -14.08 24.76 -12.54
N PRO A 155 -15.08 25.17 -11.74
CA PRO A 155 -14.92 25.24 -10.29
C PRO A 155 -14.80 23.83 -9.70
N LEU A 156 -14.03 23.71 -8.61
CA LEU A 156 -13.96 22.48 -7.83
C LEU A 156 -15.30 22.24 -7.12
N VAL A 157 -15.80 21.02 -7.22
CA VAL A 157 -17.05 20.60 -6.59
C VAL A 157 -16.79 19.46 -5.61
N PHE A 158 -17.16 19.67 -4.34
CA PHE A 158 -16.98 18.73 -3.25
C PHE A 158 -18.31 18.04 -2.94
N VAL A 159 -18.36 16.72 -3.04
CA VAL A 159 -19.52 15.91 -2.69
C VAL A 159 -19.28 15.22 -1.35
N LEU A 160 -20.03 15.68 -0.35
CA LEU A 160 -19.95 15.19 1.02
C LEU A 160 -20.62 13.82 1.18
N SER A 161 -20.42 13.18 2.33
CA SER A 161 -20.91 11.82 2.58
C SER A 161 -22.43 11.70 2.64
N ASP A 162 -23.13 12.77 2.98
CA ASP A 162 -24.59 12.87 3.00
C ASP A 162 -25.18 13.25 1.62
N GLY A 163 -24.32 13.48 0.62
CA GLY A 163 -24.68 13.92 -0.72
C GLY A 163 -24.80 15.43 -0.88
N GLN A 164 -24.54 16.22 0.16
CA GLN A 164 -24.44 17.67 0.03
C GLN A 164 -23.29 18.04 -0.93
N VAL A 165 -23.56 19.02 -1.79
CA VAL A 165 -22.60 19.55 -2.75
C VAL A 165 -22.13 20.91 -2.26
N VAL A 166 -20.82 21.10 -2.20
CA VAL A 166 -20.17 22.35 -1.81
C VAL A 166 -19.21 22.78 -2.91
N THR A 167 -19.26 24.05 -3.29
CA THR A 167 -18.40 24.63 -4.35
C THR A 167 -17.53 25.76 -3.84
N ASP A 168 -17.93 26.40 -2.74
CA ASP A 168 -17.22 27.51 -2.16
C ASP A 168 -16.04 27.01 -1.32
N ILE A 169 -14.85 27.54 -1.63
CA ILE A 169 -13.62 27.30 -0.88
C ILE A 169 -13.34 28.56 -0.06
N ASP A 170 -13.34 28.41 1.26
CA ASP A 170 -13.04 29.52 2.17
C ASP A 170 -11.53 29.81 2.16
N GLU A 171 -10.72 28.74 2.15
CA GLU A 171 -9.27 28.83 2.19
C GLU A 171 -8.62 27.60 1.55
N ARG A 172 -7.46 27.79 0.92
CA ARG A 172 -6.62 26.70 0.43
C ARG A 172 -5.16 27.01 0.75
N ILE A 173 -4.47 26.06 1.36
CA ILE A 173 -3.04 26.13 1.66
C ILE A 173 -2.35 24.90 1.11
N ASP A 174 -1.34 25.12 0.27
CA ASP A 174 -0.57 24.04 -0.36
C ASP A 174 0.75 23.84 0.39
N ASP A 175 0.97 22.62 0.87
CA ASP A 175 2.21 22.20 1.51
C ASP A 175 3.16 21.61 0.47
N THR A 176 4.09 22.44 0.00
CA THR A 176 5.09 22.03 -1.00
C THR A 176 6.04 20.95 -0.50
N PHE A 177 6.20 20.78 0.82
CA PHE A 177 7.08 19.74 1.38
C PHE A 177 6.47 18.34 1.19
N SER A 178 5.18 18.19 1.50
CA SER A 178 4.48 16.89 1.39
C SER A 178 3.76 16.69 0.06
N GLY A 179 3.57 17.74 -0.74
CA GLY A 179 2.78 17.69 -1.97
C GLY A 179 1.27 17.60 -1.72
N MET A 180 0.79 18.08 -0.57
CA MET A 180 -0.61 18.04 -0.16
C MET A 180 -1.24 19.43 -0.16
N SER A 181 -2.51 19.52 -0.53
CA SER A 181 -3.33 20.71 -0.36
C SER A 181 -4.27 20.53 0.83
N TYR A 182 -4.44 21.59 1.61
CA TYR A 182 -5.38 21.67 2.72
C TYR A 182 -6.45 22.67 2.33
N ILE A 183 -7.69 22.20 2.23
CA ILE A 183 -8.80 22.97 1.69
C ILE A 183 -9.85 23.13 2.78
N LYS A 184 -10.23 24.37 3.05
CA LYS A 184 -11.32 24.73 3.94
C LYS A 184 -12.58 24.95 3.13
N ILE A 185 -13.63 24.22 3.50
CA ILE A 185 -14.99 24.41 2.98
C ILE A 185 -15.95 24.75 4.11
N ALA A 186 -17.06 25.39 3.78
CA ALA A 186 -18.14 25.67 4.73
C ALA A 186 -18.95 24.40 5.03
N ALA A 187 -18.58 23.71 6.11
CA ALA A 187 -19.32 22.55 6.65
C ALA A 187 -19.14 22.47 8.17
N ASP A 188 -20.15 22.03 8.92
CA ASP A 188 -20.12 22.00 10.40
C ASP A 188 -20.39 20.62 11.02
N THR A 189 -20.71 19.62 10.18
CA THR A 189 -21.07 18.27 10.63
C THR A 189 -20.27 17.16 9.95
N LEU A 190 -19.06 17.44 9.47
CA LEU A 190 -18.24 16.40 8.87
C LEU A 190 -17.71 15.41 9.92
N SER A 191 -17.47 14.17 9.49
CA SER A 191 -16.86 13.13 10.32
C SER A 191 -15.36 13.08 10.03
N PRO A 192 -14.48 13.54 10.93
CA PRO A 192 -13.04 13.53 10.69
C PRO A 192 -12.48 12.12 10.69
N VAL A 193 -11.35 11.97 10.00
CA VAL A 193 -10.48 10.81 10.14
C VAL A 193 -9.96 10.67 11.57
N VAL A 194 -9.72 9.44 11.99
CA VAL A 194 -9.03 9.13 13.25
C VAL A 194 -7.61 8.74 12.88
N PHE A 195 -6.63 9.58 13.18
CA PHE A 195 -5.22 9.29 12.90
C PHE A 195 -4.76 8.02 13.64
N THR A 196 -3.92 7.23 12.98
CA THR A 196 -3.27 6.07 13.62
C THR A 196 -2.39 6.50 14.79
N SER A 197 -2.43 5.75 15.89
CA SER A 197 -1.52 5.97 17.02
C SER A 197 -0.09 5.49 16.73
N ASP A 198 0.07 4.58 15.77
CA ASP A 198 1.38 4.13 15.32
C ASP A 198 1.95 5.15 14.34
N GLN A 199 3.12 5.71 14.69
CA GLN A 199 3.71 6.86 14.00
C GLN A 199 4.10 6.61 12.54
N LEU A 200 4.30 5.35 12.14
CA LEU A 200 4.76 5.00 10.80
C LEU A 200 4.10 3.71 10.34
N LEU A 201 3.67 3.72 9.08
CA LEU A 201 3.39 2.49 8.33
C LEU A 201 4.59 1.53 8.42
N THR A 202 4.33 0.22 8.48
CA THR A 202 5.39 -0.79 8.60
C THR A 202 5.33 -1.81 7.46
N VAL A 203 6.49 -2.26 6.98
CA VAL A 203 6.56 -3.26 5.90
C VAL A 203 5.84 -4.55 6.31
N GLY A 204 4.97 -5.05 5.44
CA GLY A 204 4.09 -6.21 5.67
C GLY A 204 2.77 -5.87 6.37
N GLN A 205 2.57 -4.64 6.83
CA GLN A 205 1.30 -4.18 7.39
C GLN A 205 0.21 -4.22 6.31
N THR A 206 -0.95 -4.75 6.66
CA THR A 206 -2.14 -4.71 5.78
C THR A 206 -2.88 -3.40 5.98
N VAL A 207 -3.16 -2.72 4.87
CA VAL A 207 -3.94 -1.48 4.80
C VAL A 207 -5.07 -1.61 3.79
N SER A 208 -6.04 -0.70 3.87
CA SER A 208 -7.16 -0.60 2.94
C SER A 208 -7.18 0.79 2.31
N VAL A 209 -7.12 0.86 0.99
CA VAL A 209 -7.33 2.09 0.23
C VAL A 209 -8.80 2.14 -0.15
N ILE A 210 -9.45 3.27 0.15
CA ILE A 210 -10.87 3.44 -0.16
C ILE A 210 -11.03 4.51 -1.22
N GLU A 211 -11.46 4.07 -2.39
CA GLU A 211 -11.85 4.94 -3.49
C GLU A 211 -13.37 5.16 -3.42
N LYS A 212 -13.80 6.42 -3.46
CA LYS A 212 -15.22 6.76 -3.32
C LYS A 212 -15.70 7.60 -4.48
N ASP A 213 -16.89 7.26 -4.97
CA ASP A 213 -17.61 7.98 -6.00
C ASP A 213 -19.06 8.25 -5.55
N ILE A 214 -19.83 8.97 -6.36
CA ILE A 214 -21.25 9.18 -6.11
C ILE A 214 -21.96 7.84 -6.13
N GLY A 215 -22.55 7.47 -4.99
CA GLY A 215 -23.35 6.26 -4.84
C GLY A 215 -22.58 4.95 -4.83
N SER A 216 -21.25 4.97 -4.91
CA SER A 216 -20.43 3.76 -4.89
C SER A 216 -19.07 3.97 -4.23
N TYR A 217 -18.44 2.88 -3.80
CA TYR A 217 -17.08 2.89 -3.30
C TYR A 217 -16.41 1.55 -3.58
N ALA A 218 -15.10 1.59 -3.77
CA ALA A 218 -14.24 0.42 -3.88
C ALA A 218 -13.27 0.39 -2.69
N VAL A 219 -13.04 -0.81 -2.16
CA VAL A 219 -12.09 -1.04 -1.07
C VAL A 219 -11.01 -1.97 -1.58
N TYR A 220 -9.80 -1.45 -1.69
CA TYR A 220 -8.63 -2.20 -2.12
C TYR A 220 -7.79 -2.55 -0.90
N ARG A 221 -7.50 -3.84 -0.71
CA ARG A 221 -6.62 -4.29 0.37
C ARG A 221 -5.22 -4.48 -0.18
N HIS A 222 -4.26 -3.85 0.48
CA HIS A 222 -2.85 -3.90 0.14
C HIS A 222 -1.99 -4.23 1.34
N GLN A 223 -0.77 -4.67 1.10
CA GLN A 223 0.31 -4.72 2.06
C GLN A 223 1.32 -3.61 1.75
N VAL A 224 1.90 -3.05 2.81
CA VAL A 224 3.05 -2.16 2.67
C VAL A 224 4.24 -2.99 2.20
N ALA A 225 4.69 -2.75 0.98
CA ALA A 225 5.77 -3.48 0.31
C ALA A 225 7.16 -2.96 0.69
N GLY A 226 7.29 -1.67 1.02
CA GLY A 226 8.59 -1.06 1.32
C GLY A 226 8.58 0.46 1.30
N GLU A 227 9.76 1.03 1.09
CA GLU A 227 9.99 2.47 0.92
C GLU A 227 10.56 2.75 -0.47
N LEU A 228 10.08 3.80 -1.14
CA LEU A 228 10.52 4.16 -2.50
C LEU A 228 12.02 4.46 -2.57
N ASN A 229 12.55 5.14 -1.55
CA ASN A 229 13.96 5.57 -1.50
C ASN A 229 14.76 4.83 -0.42
N ARG A 230 14.50 3.52 -0.22
CA ARG A 230 15.22 2.73 0.79
C ARG A 230 16.74 2.73 0.58
N GLN A 231 17.18 2.79 -0.68
CA GLN A 231 18.61 2.72 -1.05
C GLN A 231 19.37 4.03 -0.87
N LEU A 232 18.70 5.15 -0.55
CA LEU A 232 19.40 6.38 -0.22
C LEU A 232 20.13 6.22 1.11
N GLY A 233 21.47 6.18 1.03
CA GLY A 233 22.33 6.08 2.21
C GLY A 233 22.38 7.38 3.01
N LEU A 234 22.50 8.52 2.33
CA LEU A 234 22.48 9.84 2.95
C LEU A 234 21.13 10.52 2.69
N ARG A 235 20.50 11.01 3.75
CA ARG A 235 19.20 11.68 3.74
C ARG A 235 19.29 13.08 4.31
N SER A 236 18.28 13.91 4.02
CA SER A 236 18.16 15.28 4.55
C SER A 236 16.83 15.46 5.28
N THR A 237 16.85 16.16 6.42
CA THR A 237 15.63 16.53 7.15
C THR A 237 14.71 17.47 6.37
N ASP A 238 15.23 18.16 5.36
CA ASP A 238 14.49 19.21 4.65
C ASP A 238 13.86 18.68 3.36
N LYS A 239 13.98 17.37 3.12
CA LYS A 239 13.38 16.67 1.99
C LYS A 239 12.54 15.50 2.47
N LEU A 240 11.39 15.33 1.84
CA LEU A 240 10.58 14.13 2.03
C LEU A 240 11.18 12.97 1.23
N GLU A 241 12.07 12.21 1.86
CA GLU A 241 12.77 11.10 1.21
C GLU A 241 12.20 9.73 1.62
N GLN A 242 11.57 9.61 2.79
CA GLN A 242 10.83 8.40 3.16
C GLN A 242 9.37 8.50 2.71
N VAL A 243 9.00 7.66 1.75
CA VAL A 243 7.61 7.49 1.32
C VAL A 243 7.35 5.99 1.17
N MET A 244 6.22 5.53 1.72
CA MET A 244 5.88 4.12 1.72
C MET A 244 5.28 3.68 0.40
N VAL A 245 5.51 2.42 0.05
CA VAL A 245 5.00 1.80 -1.16
C VAL A 245 4.12 0.62 -0.80
N LEU A 246 2.99 0.49 -1.48
CA LEU A 246 2.05 -0.63 -1.36
C LEU A 246 2.27 -1.65 -2.49
N ASP A 247 1.85 -2.89 -2.25
CA ASP A 247 1.83 -3.98 -3.24
C ASP A 247 0.67 -3.84 -4.26
N THR A 248 0.65 -2.73 -5.00
CA THR A 248 -0.39 -2.46 -5.99
C THR A 248 -0.04 -3.02 -7.38
N GLY A 249 -1.04 -3.53 -8.09
CA GLY A 249 -0.96 -3.73 -9.55
C GLY A 249 -1.15 -2.42 -10.31
N ALA A 250 -0.89 -2.41 -11.63
CA ALA A 250 -0.86 -1.21 -12.48
C ALA A 250 -2.23 -0.54 -12.77
N GLU A 251 -3.25 -0.74 -11.92
CA GLU A 251 -4.57 -0.16 -12.14
C GLU A 251 -5.20 0.32 -10.82
N SER A 252 -5.49 1.63 -10.72
CA SER A 252 -6.73 2.19 -10.16
C SER A 252 -6.66 3.72 -10.11
N ARG A 253 -7.81 4.40 -10.14
CA ARG A 253 -7.94 5.84 -9.86
C ARG A 253 -7.83 6.10 -8.35
N THR A 254 -6.78 5.57 -7.72
CA THR A 254 -6.60 5.64 -6.25
C THR A 254 -5.77 6.82 -5.80
N VAL A 255 -5.21 7.63 -6.70
CA VAL A 255 -4.52 8.86 -6.29
C VAL A 255 -5.50 9.78 -5.55
N GLY A 256 -5.08 10.26 -4.37
CA GLY A 256 -5.90 11.02 -3.44
C GLY A 256 -6.80 10.16 -2.53
N SER A 257 -6.95 8.86 -2.81
CA SER A 257 -7.73 7.97 -1.94
C SER A 257 -7.09 7.84 -0.56
N PRO A 258 -7.87 8.00 0.52
CA PRO A 258 -7.41 7.76 1.87
C PRO A 258 -7.05 6.29 2.11
N VAL A 259 -5.99 6.08 2.88
CA VAL A 259 -5.47 4.79 3.30
C VAL A 259 -5.81 4.58 4.77
N PHE A 260 -6.38 3.42 5.10
CA PHE A 260 -6.79 3.06 6.45
C PHE A 260 -6.13 1.77 6.93
N THR A 261 -5.88 1.67 8.22
CA THR A 261 -5.55 0.43 8.90
C THR A 261 -6.75 -0.53 8.88
N THR A 262 -6.54 -1.78 9.28
CA THR A 262 -7.65 -2.75 9.38
C THR A 262 -8.67 -2.41 10.48
N SER A 263 -8.28 -1.59 11.45
CA SER A 263 -9.14 -1.01 12.49
C SER A 263 -9.93 0.22 12.02
N GLY A 264 -9.64 0.76 10.84
CA GLY A 264 -10.27 1.97 10.31
C GLY A 264 -9.65 3.27 10.81
N GLU A 265 -8.40 3.23 11.29
CA GLU A 265 -7.61 4.43 11.55
C GLU A 265 -6.96 4.89 10.25
N PHE A 266 -6.91 6.20 10.05
CA PHE A 266 -6.30 6.83 8.89
C PHE A 266 -4.80 6.74 8.98
N ALA A 267 -4.20 6.11 7.97
CA ALA A 267 -2.79 5.81 7.88
C ALA A 267 -2.07 6.63 6.81
N GLY A 268 -2.81 7.32 5.93
CA GLY A 268 -2.20 8.18 4.92
C GLY A 268 -3.08 8.47 3.72
N VAL A 269 -2.46 9.06 2.69
CA VAL A 269 -3.10 9.35 1.40
C VAL A 269 -2.22 8.84 0.27
N MET A 270 -2.85 8.25 -0.75
CA MET A 270 -2.17 7.85 -1.98
C MET A 270 -1.71 9.09 -2.76
N LEU A 271 -0.39 9.31 -2.88
CA LEU A 271 0.19 10.41 -3.68
C LEU A 271 0.28 10.06 -5.17
N ALA A 272 0.52 8.79 -5.45
CA ALA A 272 0.59 8.19 -6.79
C ALA A 272 0.25 6.72 -6.65
N ASP A 273 0.17 6.00 -7.78
CA ASP A 273 -0.11 4.57 -7.76
C ASP A 273 0.91 3.81 -6.90
N GLY A 274 0.40 3.17 -5.85
CA GLY A 274 1.21 2.44 -4.87
C GLY A 274 2.04 3.31 -3.93
N VAL A 275 2.04 4.65 -4.04
CA VAL A 275 2.86 5.54 -3.21
C VAL A 275 2.00 6.24 -2.17
N VAL A 276 2.35 6.10 -0.88
CA VAL A 276 1.55 6.60 0.24
C VAL A 276 2.33 7.61 1.06
N LEU A 277 1.74 8.79 1.25
CA LEU A 277 2.15 9.73 2.27
C LEU A 277 1.61 9.28 3.63
N ASP A 278 2.49 9.13 4.61
CA ASP A 278 2.13 8.74 5.97
C ASP A 278 1.26 9.82 6.65
N SER A 279 0.22 9.38 7.36
CA SER A 279 -0.71 10.27 8.07
C SER A 279 -0.04 11.15 9.13
N SER A 280 1.09 10.73 9.71
CA SER A 280 1.83 11.51 10.71
C SER A 280 2.33 12.85 10.15
N LEU A 281 2.73 12.89 8.87
CA LEU A 281 3.14 14.13 8.19
C LEU A 281 1.97 15.07 7.93
N ILE A 282 0.77 14.52 7.72
CA ILE A 282 -0.47 15.26 7.55
C ILE A 282 -0.93 15.83 8.90
N GLU A 283 -0.83 15.04 9.97
CA GLU A 283 -1.16 15.46 11.33
C GLU A 283 -0.26 16.60 11.82
N GLY A 284 1.05 16.52 11.55
CA GLY A 284 1.99 17.59 11.90
C GLY A 284 1.64 18.92 11.21
N ALA A 285 1.35 18.90 9.91
CA ALA A 285 0.92 20.07 9.16
C ALA A 285 -0.44 20.60 9.61
N LEU A 286 -1.41 19.73 9.86
CA LEU A 286 -2.72 20.11 10.39
C LEU A 286 -2.60 20.78 11.76
N SER A 287 -1.73 20.26 12.63
CA SER A 287 -1.48 20.84 13.96
C SER A 287 -0.92 22.26 13.86
N SER A 288 0.01 22.50 12.93
CA SER A 288 0.49 23.86 12.64
C SER A 288 -0.65 24.72 12.09
N LEU A 289 -1.38 24.23 11.10
CA LEU A 289 -2.46 24.95 10.45
C LEU A 289 -3.51 25.45 11.46
N ILE A 290 -3.94 24.59 12.38
CA ILE A 290 -4.94 24.94 13.41
C ILE A 290 -4.38 25.96 14.40
N SER A 291 -3.09 25.87 14.74
CA SER A 291 -2.49 26.71 15.78
C SER A 291 -1.99 28.07 15.27
N THR A 292 -1.49 28.14 14.04
CA THR A 292 -0.86 29.35 13.47
C THR A 292 -1.59 29.90 12.25
N GLN A 293 -2.65 29.25 11.76
CA GLN A 293 -3.32 29.57 10.49
C GLN A 293 -2.42 29.41 9.26
N SER A 294 -1.31 28.67 9.40
CA SER A 294 -0.36 28.40 8.33
C SER A 294 0.29 27.04 8.53
N ILE A 295 0.77 26.45 7.45
CA ILE A 295 1.53 25.21 7.52
C ILE A 295 2.99 25.57 7.79
N GLY A 296 3.46 25.29 9.01
CA GLY A 296 4.85 25.41 9.38
C GLY A 296 5.57 24.08 9.24
N ARG A 297 6.69 24.08 8.50
CA ARG A 297 7.63 22.96 8.41
C ARG A 297 8.95 23.38 9.03
N SER A 298 9.60 22.47 9.76
CA SER A 298 10.91 22.77 10.35
C SER A 298 12.01 22.65 9.30
N ASN A 299 12.94 23.60 9.25
CA ASN A 299 14.12 23.52 8.41
C ASN A 299 15.35 23.33 9.31
N LEU A 300 15.84 22.10 9.39
CA LEU A 300 16.91 21.75 10.32
C LEU A 300 18.26 21.66 9.63
N ASN A 301 18.29 21.55 8.30
CA ASN A 301 19.54 21.51 7.53
C ASN A 301 20.49 20.40 8.00
N ILE A 302 19.93 19.27 8.44
CA ILE A 302 20.66 18.09 8.92
C ILE A 302 20.68 17.04 7.82
N SER A 303 21.89 16.58 7.48
CA SER A 303 22.08 15.37 6.68
C SER A 303 22.44 14.18 7.57
N TYR A 304 21.77 13.05 7.36
CA TYR A 304 21.87 11.90 8.25
C TYR A 304 21.78 10.56 7.51
N THR A 305 22.18 9.49 8.21
CA THR A 305 22.05 8.12 7.75
C THR A 305 21.55 7.24 8.89
N ASN A 306 20.52 6.43 8.64
CA ASN A 306 20.15 5.37 9.58
C ASN A 306 21.20 4.25 9.52
N ILE A 307 21.84 3.98 10.66
CA ILE A 307 22.98 3.06 10.77
C ILE A 307 22.59 1.63 10.41
N ALA A 308 21.32 1.24 10.60
CA ALA A 308 20.83 -0.08 10.21
C ALA A 308 20.92 -0.33 8.70
N ARG A 309 21.09 0.73 7.89
CA ARG A 309 21.24 0.67 6.43
C ARG A 309 22.69 0.66 5.95
N LEU A 310 23.64 0.85 6.86
CA LEU A 310 25.06 0.83 6.56
C LEU A 310 25.58 -0.61 6.51
N THR A 311 26.56 -0.84 5.64
CA THR A 311 27.33 -2.09 5.64
C THR A 311 28.23 -2.17 6.89
N GLU A 312 28.57 -3.39 7.30
CA GLU A 312 29.49 -3.61 8.43
C GLU A 312 30.85 -2.89 8.26
N VAL A 313 31.33 -2.77 7.00
CA VAL A 313 32.57 -2.05 6.69
C VAL A 313 32.42 -0.55 6.95
N GLU A 314 31.28 0.04 6.63
CA GLU A 314 30.98 1.46 6.89
C GLU A 314 30.83 1.72 8.38
N LYS A 315 30.09 0.86 9.11
CA LYS A 315 29.97 0.95 10.57
C LYS A 315 31.34 0.93 11.26
N GLN A 316 32.20 -0.02 10.89
CA GLN A 316 33.55 -0.15 11.45
C GLN A 316 34.46 1.04 11.13
N ARG A 317 34.39 1.57 9.90
CA ARG A 317 35.19 2.73 9.49
C ARG A 317 34.92 3.96 10.35
N HIS A 318 33.67 4.13 10.78
CA HIS A 318 33.22 5.28 11.56
C HIS A 318 33.01 4.96 13.06
N ASN A 319 33.40 3.76 13.51
CA ASN A 319 33.21 3.29 14.89
C ASN A 319 31.76 3.48 15.39
N LEU A 320 30.79 3.17 14.53
CA LEU A 320 29.37 3.36 14.79
C LEU A 320 28.78 2.18 15.59
N PRO A 321 27.74 2.41 16.40
CA PRO A 321 26.99 1.34 17.06
C PRO A 321 26.17 0.50 16.05
N GLU A 322 25.44 -0.50 16.53
CA GLU A 322 24.61 -1.36 15.67
C GLU A 322 23.37 -0.66 15.11
N SER A 323 22.82 0.32 15.84
CA SER A 323 21.62 1.05 15.47
C SER A 323 21.70 2.51 15.90
N GLY A 324 20.87 3.34 15.27
CA GLY A 324 20.81 4.78 15.51
C GLY A 324 20.78 5.56 14.20
N ILE A 325 20.70 6.88 14.32
CA ILE A 325 20.82 7.81 13.20
C ILE A 325 22.14 8.57 13.34
N TYR A 326 23.05 8.37 12.41
CA TYR A 326 24.31 9.10 12.34
C TYR A 326 24.10 10.45 11.65
N ILE A 327 24.50 11.53 12.32
CA ILE A 327 24.47 12.90 11.76
C ILE A 327 25.75 13.10 10.95
N ALA A 328 25.62 13.13 9.62
CA ALA A 328 26.74 13.33 8.71
C ALA A 328 27.13 14.81 8.63
N GLU A 329 26.14 15.70 8.59
CA GLU A 329 26.35 17.14 8.47
C GLU A 329 25.22 17.90 9.16
N VAL A 330 25.58 19.01 9.79
CA VAL A 330 24.64 20.04 10.26
C VAL A 330 25.05 21.33 9.57
N SER A 331 24.18 21.84 8.69
CA SER A 331 24.43 23.06 7.93
C SER A 331 23.56 24.19 8.47
N GLY A 332 24.05 25.43 8.42
CA GLY A 332 23.33 26.58 9.00
C GLY A 332 23.30 26.61 10.54
N GLU A 333 22.61 27.60 11.09
CA GLU A 333 22.32 27.65 12.53
C GLU A 333 21.11 26.77 12.82
N THR A 334 21.28 25.74 13.66
CA THR A 334 20.15 24.99 14.21
C THR A 334 19.91 25.45 15.63
N GLU A 335 18.64 25.53 16.06
CA GLU A 335 18.30 25.73 17.48
C GLU A 335 18.50 24.45 18.31
N SER A 336 19.50 23.64 17.95
CA SER A 336 19.87 22.42 18.66
C SER A 336 21.36 22.34 18.89
N ASP A 337 21.76 21.67 19.96
CA ASP A 337 23.16 21.31 20.22
C ASP A 337 23.61 20.08 19.40
N LEU A 338 22.84 19.65 18.38
CA LEU A 338 23.21 18.53 17.51
C LEU A 338 24.41 18.91 16.64
N GLN A 339 25.34 17.97 16.48
CA GLN A 339 26.60 18.19 15.78
C GLN A 339 26.87 17.05 14.81
N ALA A 340 27.62 17.35 13.73
CA ALA A 340 28.15 16.32 12.85
C ALA A 340 29.00 15.33 13.67
N GLY A 341 28.80 14.03 13.42
CA GLY A 341 29.42 12.95 14.18
C GLY A 341 28.55 12.38 15.31
N ASP A 342 27.46 13.05 15.70
CA ASP A 342 26.52 12.51 16.67
C ASP A 342 25.82 11.27 16.14
N VAL A 343 25.54 10.32 17.04
CA VAL A 343 24.62 9.22 16.77
C VAL A 343 23.40 9.34 17.66
N ILE A 344 22.24 9.62 17.08
CA ILE A 344 20.96 9.63 17.79
C ILE A 344 20.56 8.18 18.08
N LEU A 345 20.44 7.85 19.37
CA LEU A 345 20.03 6.54 19.87
C LEU A 345 18.52 6.48 20.14
N SER A 346 17.93 7.58 20.60
CA SER A 346 16.48 7.70 20.81
C SER A 346 15.97 9.11 20.60
N ILE A 347 14.68 9.20 20.25
CA ILE A 347 13.91 10.43 20.10
C ILE A 347 12.70 10.33 21.03
N ASN A 348 12.48 11.33 21.89
CA ASN A 348 11.40 11.36 22.87
C ASN A 348 11.28 10.06 23.69
N SER A 349 12.43 9.50 24.10
CA SER A 349 12.56 8.22 24.82
C SER A 349 12.21 6.95 24.02
N ALA A 350 11.92 7.06 22.72
CA ALA A 350 11.77 5.91 21.83
C ALA A 350 13.08 5.61 21.10
N PHE A 351 13.58 4.38 21.23
CA PHE A 351 14.80 3.95 20.54
C PHE A 351 14.61 3.87 19.03
N ILE A 352 15.63 4.31 18.30
CA ILE A 352 15.67 4.26 16.84
C ILE A 352 15.64 2.82 16.31
N LYS A 353 14.76 2.57 15.35
CA LYS A 353 14.60 1.31 14.61
C LYS A 353 15.14 1.42 13.19
N GLU A 354 15.19 0.29 12.48
CA GLU A 354 15.70 0.20 11.09
C GLU A 354 14.95 1.09 10.10
N ASN A 355 13.64 1.22 10.28
CA ASN A 355 12.76 1.98 9.38
C ASN A 355 12.44 3.38 9.91
N ASP A 356 13.05 3.81 11.01
CA ASP A 356 12.84 5.17 11.49
C ASP A 356 13.61 6.16 10.61
N ASP A 357 12.95 7.27 10.31
CA ASP A 357 13.48 8.36 9.51
C ASP A 357 13.41 9.67 10.28
N LEU A 358 14.54 10.35 10.40
CA LEU A 358 14.61 11.59 11.17
C LEU A 358 13.70 12.66 10.54
N GLY A 359 13.72 12.83 9.22
CA GLY A 359 12.88 13.79 8.52
C GLY A 359 11.40 13.58 8.83
N VAL A 360 10.90 12.35 8.70
CA VAL A 360 9.49 12.06 9.01
C VAL A 360 9.15 12.33 10.48
N VAL A 361 10.01 11.89 11.41
CA VAL A 361 9.80 12.16 12.84
C VAL A 361 9.74 13.66 13.11
N MET A 362 10.67 14.45 12.57
CA MET A 362 10.71 15.89 12.80
C MET A 362 9.48 16.61 12.24
N HIS A 363 9.04 16.23 11.03
CA HIS A 363 7.89 16.85 10.35
C HIS A 363 6.52 16.33 10.79
N SER A 364 6.48 15.24 11.57
CA SER A 364 5.27 14.77 12.24
C SER A 364 4.89 15.58 13.48
N GLN A 365 5.85 16.30 14.06
CA GLN A 365 5.63 17.05 15.29
C GLN A 365 5.10 18.45 15.02
N ALA A 366 4.29 18.96 15.95
CA ALA A 366 3.80 20.33 15.89
C ALA A 366 4.94 21.34 16.06
N ILE A 367 4.89 22.43 15.28
CA ILE A 367 5.77 23.58 15.48
C ILE A 367 5.60 24.14 16.90
N GLY A 368 6.71 24.54 17.51
CA GLY A 368 6.79 25.01 18.90
C GLY A 368 7.00 23.90 19.92
N SER A 369 6.84 22.63 19.54
CA SER A 369 7.15 21.50 20.41
C SER A 369 8.66 21.35 20.64
N THR A 370 9.02 20.64 21.71
CA THR A 370 10.42 20.32 22.05
C THR A 370 10.63 18.84 21.86
N ILE A 371 11.66 18.50 21.07
CA ILE A 371 12.09 17.13 20.85
C ILE A 371 13.33 16.86 21.68
N TYR A 372 13.33 15.72 22.36
CA TYR A 372 14.45 15.27 23.18
C TYR A 372 15.19 14.13 22.50
N PHE A 373 16.49 14.29 22.31
CA PHE A 373 17.38 13.30 21.77
C PHE A 373 18.27 12.72 22.86
N LEU A 374 18.49 11.41 22.81
CA LEU A 374 19.66 10.77 23.41
C LEU A 374 20.68 10.55 22.31
N VAL A 375 21.83 11.20 22.39
CA VAL A 375 22.91 11.09 21.40
C VAL A 375 24.16 10.48 22.00
N LEU A 376 24.89 9.70 21.21
CA LEU A 376 26.24 9.25 21.49
C LEU A 376 27.22 10.21 20.80
N ARG A 377 27.99 10.97 21.58
CA ARG A 377 29.04 11.86 21.11
C ARG A 377 30.35 11.51 21.80
N ASP A 378 31.41 11.24 21.02
CA ASP A 378 32.72 10.83 21.56
C ASP A 378 32.62 9.65 22.55
N SER A 379 31.76 8.68 22.24
CA SER A 379 31.46 7.51 23.09
C SER A 379 30.81 7.83 24.44
N VAL A 380 30.24 9.03 24.61
CA VAL A 380 29.50 9.45 25.80
C VAL A 380 28.06 9.79 25.42
N GLU A 381 27.10 9.25 26.16
CA GLU A 381 25.70 9.59 26.01
C GLU A 381 25.42 11.02 26.52
N LYS A 382 24.68 11.79 25.73
CA LYS A 382 24.26 13.16 26.04
C LYS A 382 22.79 13.32 25.70
N SER A 383 22.09 14.11 26.52
CA SER A 383 20.74 14.57 26.18
C SER A 383 20.86 15.89 25.44
N VAL A 384 20.20 15.99 24.28
CA VAL A 384 20.12 17.20 23.47
C VAL A 384 18.65 17.50 23.26
N GLU A 385 18.26 18.77 23.42
CA GLU A 385 16.91 19.21 23.07
C GLU A 385 16.95 20.07 21.81
N LEU A 386 15.86 20.01 21.05
CA LEU A 386 15.61 20.86 19.89
C LEU A 386 14.21 21.41 20.02
N LYS A 387 14.08 22.73 19.95
CA LYS A 387 12.78 23.37 19.81
C LYS A 387 12.45 23.47 18.33
N LEU A 388 11.29 22.98 17.94
CA LEU A 388 10.83 23.11 16.57
C LEU A 388 10.34 24.52 16.30
N THR A 389 11.00 25.21 15.39
CA THR A 389 10.57 26.49 14.85
C THR A 389 10.07 26.30 13.42
N GLY A 390 8.94 26.92 13.11
CA GLY A 390 8.37 26.92 11.77
C GLY A 390 8.96 28.08 10.97
N VAL A 391 9.19 27.83 9.69
CA VAL A 391 9.52 28.88 8.71
C VAL A 391 8.25 29.35 8.01
#